data_AF-A0A917WZL5-F1
#
_entry.id   AF-A0A917WZL5-F1
#
_cell.length_a   1.000
_cell.length_b   1.000
_cell.length_c   1.000
_cell.angle_alpha   90.00
_cell.angle_beta   90.00
_cell.angle_gamma   90.00
#
_symmetry.space_group_name_H-M   'P 1'
#
loop_
_entity.id
_entity.type
_entity.pdbx_description
1 polymer ?
#
loop_
_entity_poly.entity_id
_entity_poly.type
_entity_poly.pdbx_seq_one_letter_code
_entity_poly.pdbx_strand_id
1 'polypeptide(L)'
;MIRSKVALISSAIILGVCLYLYFPFHNNVMIGARTTFMSFPIRNHDGYILLGVIGSVLFIIAMILLVIGLKKYHFRILIVVAVVYAMLPNILITAYQETFASGIAAISYDGNGKCNFESVSTDLLNGECNLVLHNRSNEAVSFELEFIDSYFMEDGVRMESLMNLAGPYSITLEANREKHIYFKELIELSGVPKHIEMGSSSNIHFKLICEEKTRTL
;
A
#
# COMPACT_ATOMS: atom_id res chain seq x y z
N MET A 1 32.51 -19.79 11.37
CA MET A 1 31.40 -18.85 11.10
C MET A 1 30.64 -19.28 9.85
N ILE A 2 31.35 -19.51 8.74
CA ILE A 2 30.79 -19.97 7.46
C ILE A 2 31.13 -21.45 7.25
N ARG A 3 30.15 -22.28 6.85
CA ARG A 3 30.30 -23.69 6.47
C ARG A 3 30.37 -23.84 4.94
N SER A 4 29.50 -23.15 4.21
CA SER A 4 29.50 -23.12 2.75
C SER A 4 29.34 -21.69 2.25
N LYS A 5 30.37 -21.19 1.56
CA LYS A 5 30.35 -19.85 0.96
C LYS A 5 29.31 -19.77 -0.17
N VAL A 6 29.20 -20.84 -0.97
CA VAL A 6 28.25 -20.90 -2.09
C VAL A 6 26.82 -20.80 -1.57
N ALA A 7 26.45 -21.58 -0.54
CA ALA A 7 25.10 -21.55 0.03
C ALA A 7 24.74 -20.16 0.60
N LEU A 8 25.68 -19.48 1.26
CA LEU A 8 25.47 -18.12 1.77
C LEU A 8 25.31 -17.08 0.67
N ILE A 9 26.13 -17.15 -0.38
CA ILE A 9 26.03 -16.21 -1.50
C ILE A 9 24.72 -16.45 -2.25
N SER A 10 24.35 -17.71 -2.50
CA SER A 10 23.07 -18.06 -3.12
C SER A 10 21.88 -17.58 -2.29
N SER A 11 21.90 -17.75 -0.97
CA SER A 11 20.80 -17.25 -0.11
C SER A 11 20.70 -15.73 -0.17
N ALA A 12 21.82 -15.00 -0.15
CA ALA A 12 21.83 -13.55 -0.25
C ALA A 12 21.28 -13.06 -1.59
N ILE A 13 21.64 -13.70 -2.69
CA ILE A 13 21.13 -13.38 -4.03
C ILE A 13 19.61 -13.61 -4.10
N ILE A 14 19.13 -14.76 -3.61
CA ILE A 14 17.70 -15.08 -3.64
C ILE A 14 16.90 -14.07 -2.79
N LEU A 15 17.40 -13.70 -1.60
CA LEU A 15 16.76 -12.68 -0.78
C LEU A 15 16.73 -11.31 -1.48
N GLY A 16 17.80 -10.93 -2.17
CA GLY A 16 17.83 -9.69 -2.96
C GLY A 16 16.81 -9.70 -4.11
N VAL A 17 16.69 -10.82 -4.83
CA VAL A 17 15.68 -11.01 -5.88
C VAL A 17 14.26 -10.95 -5.31
N CYS A 18 14.03 -11.59 -4.15
CA CYS A 18 12.74 -11.51 -3.47
C CYS A 18 12.44 -10.08 -3.00
N LEU A 19 13.42 -9.32 -2.55
CA LEU A 19 13.17 -7.93 -2.15
C LEU A 19 12.83 -7.06 -3.37
N TYR A 20 13.51 -7.27 -4.50
CA TYR A 20 13.25 -6.53 -5.74
C TYR A 20 11.86 -6.82 -6.32
N LEU A 21 11.47 -8.10 -6.39
CA LEU A 21 10.20 -8.50 -7.01
C LEU A 21 8.95 -8.08 -6.23
N TYR A 22 9.07 -7.90 -4.91
CA TYR A 22 7.93 -7.59 -4.03
C TYR A 22 8.15 -6.30 -3.26
N PHE A 23 9.01 -5.42 -3.77
CA PHE A 23 9.21 -4.10 -3.21
C PHE A 23 7.89 -3.32 -3.31
N PRO A 24 7.25 -2.92 -2.20
CA PRO A 24 5.90 -2.36 -2.23
C PRO A 24 5.92 -0.87 -2.57
N PHE A 25 6.48 -0.50 -3.73
CA PHE A 25 6.63 0.88 -4.15
C PHE A 25 6.10 1.12 -5.57
N HIS A 26 5.55 2.33 -5.78
CA HIS A 26 4.69 2.77 -6.89
C HIS A 26 3.24 2.24 -6.85
N ASN A 27 3.01 0.92 -6.89
CA ASN A 27 1.67 0.36 -6.70
C ASN A 27 1.70 -0.60 -5.51
N ASN A 28 0.89 -0.31 -4.50
CA ASN A 28 0.85 -1.14 -3.31
C ASN A 28 0.16 -2.48 -3.63
N VAL A 29 0.94 -3.49 -4.01
CA VAL A 29 0.49 -4.86 -4.30
C VAL A 29 -0.14 -5.57 -3.10
N MET A 30 -0.10 -4.94 -1.91
CA MET A 30 -0.79 -5.41 -0.72
C MET A 30 -2.25 -4.95 -0.64
N ILE A 31 -2.68 -4.02 -1.49
CA ILE A 31 -4.07 -3.57 -1.55
C ILE A 31 -4.96 -4.77 -1.91
N GLY A 32 -5.86 -5.13 -0.99
CA GLY A 32 -6.74 -6.30 -1.08
C GLY A 32 -6.14 -7.63 -0.58
N ALA A 33 -4.86 -7.70 -0.20
CA ALA A 33 -4.26 -8.93 0.27
C ALA A 33 -4.86 -9.37 1.62
N ARG A 34 -5.56 -10.51 1.65
CA ARG A 34 -6.17 -11.09 2.87
C ARG A 34 -5.17 -11.85 3.72
N THR A 35 -4.16 -12.45 3.10
CA THR A 35 -3.10 -13.16 3.80
C THR A 35 -1.75 -12.76 3.23
N THR A 36 -0.86 -12.34 4.12
CA THR A 36 0.51 -11.99 3.79
C THR A 36 1.47 -12.90 4.55
N PHE A 37 2.62 -13.18 3.94
CA PHE A 37 3.74 -13.85 4.60
C PHE A 37 4.95 -12.95 4.47
N MET A 38 5.42 -12.39 5.60
CA MET A 38 6.43 -11.34 5.64
C MET A 38 6.05 -10.12 4.77
N SER A 39 6.42 -10.14 3.49
CA SER A 39 6.16 -9.08 2.51
C SER A 39 5.63 -9.65 1.20
N PHE A 40 5.03 -10.84 1.22
CA PHE A 40 4.44 -11.49 0.04
C PHE A 40 2.92 -11.63 0.22
N PRO A 41 2.09 -11.08 -0.70
CA PRO A 41 0.65 -11.29 -0.66
C PRO A 41 0.33 -12.68 -1.21
N ILE A 42 -0.18 -13.58 -0.38
CA ILE A 42 -0.46 -14.98 -0.76
C ILE A 42 -1.83 -15.11 -1.41
N ARG A 43 -2.83 -14.41 -0.84
CA ARG A 43 -4.23 -14.52 -1.27
C ARG A 43 -4.89 -13.15 -1.32
N ASN A 44 -5.59 -12.90 -2.40
CA ASN A 44 -6.54 -11.79 -2.56
C ASN A 44 -7.97 -12.37 -2.67
N HIS A 45 -8.95 -11.51 -2.92
CA HIS A 45 -10.34 -11.88 -3.15
C HIS A 45 -10.52 -12.73 -4.42
N ASP A 46 -9.70 -12.48 -5.45
CA ASP A 46 -9.70 -13.25 -6.71
C ASP A 46 -8.99 -14.62 -6.60
N GLY A 47 -8.51 -14.98 -5.41
CA GLY A 47 -7.82 -16.24 -5.15
C GLY A 47 -6.33 -16.07 -4.87
N TYR A 48 -5.54 -17.09 -5.22
CA TYR A 48 -4.11 -17.13 -4.91
C TYR A 48 -3.31 -16.26 -5.87
N ILE A 49 -2.46 -15.40 -5.31
CA ILE A 49 -1.50 -14.64 -6.10
C ILE A 49 -0.30 -15.56 -6.36
N LEU A 50 -0.26 -16.14 -7.55
CA LEU A 50 0.78 -17.10 -7.96
C LEU A 50 2.19 -16.55 -7.69
N LEU A 51 2.40 -15.27 -8.01
CA LEU A 51 3.65 -14.58 -7.75
C LEU A 51 3.98 -14.62 -6.25
N GLY A 52 3.09 -14.21 -5.35
CA GLY A 52 3.34 -14.22 -3.91
C GLY A 52 3.62 -15.61 -3.33
N VAL A 53 2.98 -16.66 -3.85
CA VAL A 53 3.26 -18.05 -3.48
C VAL A 53 4.67 -18.46 -3.88
N ILE A 54 5.08 -18.19 -5.13
CA ILE A 54 6.43 -18.49 -5.62
C ILE A 54 7.48 -17.72 -4.80
N GLY A 55 7.23 -16.45 -4.50
CA GLY A 55 8.11 -15.63 -3.66
C GLY A 55 8.27 -16.19 -2.25
N SER A 56 7.18 -16.64 -1.64
CA SER A 56 7.19 -17.28 -0.32
C SER A 56 8.02 -18.56 -0.32
N VAL A 57 7.90 -19.40 -1.35
CA VAL A 57 8.70 -20.62 -1.49
C VAL A 57 10.19 -20.29 -1.69
N LEU A 58 10.52 -19.32 -2.55
CA LEU A 58 11.89 -18.86 -2.75
C LEU A 58 12.52 -18.31 -1.47
N PHE A 59 11.75 -17.55 -0.68
CA PHE A 59 12.19 -17.05 0.61
C PHE A 59 12.52 -18.19 1.58
N ILE A 60 11.66 -19.21 1.68
CA ILE A 60 11.91 -20.39 2.52
C ILE A 60 13.20 -21.11 2.07
N ILE A 61 13.39 -21.31 0.77
CA ILE A 61 14.62 -21.91 0.21
C ILE A 61 15.85 -21.08 0.61
N ALA A 62 15.77 -19.75 0.51
CA ALA A 62 16.85 -18.86 0.91
C ALA A 62 17.18 -19.00 2.41
N MET A 63 16.16 -19.09 3.27
CA MET A 63 16.35 -19.29 4.72
C MET A 63 17.00 -20.64 5.04
N ILE A 64 16.63 -21.72 4.33
CA ILE A 64 17.27 -23.04 4.48
C ILE A 64 18.75 -22.97 4.06
N LEU A 65 19.04 -22.36 2.91
CA LEU A 65 20.41 -22.18 2.42
C LEU A 65 21.26 -21.34 3.37
N LEU A 66 20.69 -20.30 3.98
CA LEU A 66 21.34 -19.49 5.01
C LEU A 66 21.77 -20.36 6.20
N VAL A 67 20.87 -21.21 6.70
CA VAL A 67 21.16 -22.11 7.83
C VAL A 67 22.25 -23.13 7.44
N ILE A 68 22.18 -23.74 6.26
CA ILE A 68 23.20 -24.69 5.78
C ILE A 68 24.56 -24.00 5.58
N GLY A 69 24.55 -22.75 5.14
CA GLY A 69 25.73 -21.96 4.86
C GLY A 69 26.51 -21.52 6.09
N LEU A 70 25.89 -21.50 7.27
CA LEU A 70 26.53 -21.14 8.54
C LEU A 70 27.12 -22.38 9.23
N LYS A 71 28.04 -22.20 10.19
CA LYS A 71 28.63 -23.30 11.00
C LYS A 71 28.24 -23.25 12.49
N LYS A 72 27.94 -22.06 12.98
CA LYS A 72 27.59 -21.75 14.38
C LYS A 72 26.67 -20.52 14.37
N TYR A 73 25.83 -20.36 15.41
CA TYR A 73 24.90 -19.23 15.57
C TYR A 73 23.77 -19.14 14.52
N HIS A 74 23.44 -20.23 13.84
CA HIS A 74 22.43 -20.25 12.79
C HIS A 74 21.08 -19.67 13.24
N PHE A 75 20.61 -20.02 14.43
CA PHE A 75 19.35 -19.51 14.97
C PHE A 75 19.38 -17.99 15.21
N ARG A 76 20.48 -17.46 15.76
CA ARG A 76 20.63 -16.02 16.01
C ARG A 76 20.65 -15.22 14.71
N ILE A 77 21.40 -15.70 13.71
CA ILE A 77 21.50 -15.03 12.41
C ILE A 77 20.17 -15.14 11.66
N LEU A 78 19.48 -16.28 11.74
CA LEU A 78 18.16 -16.47 11.14
C LEU A 78 17.15 -15.45 11.67
N ILE A 79 17.12 -15.22 12.99
CA ILE A 79 16.25 -14.19 13.60
C ILE A 79 16.63 -12.80 13.10
N VAL A 80 17.92 -12.46 13.12
CA VAL A 80 18.38 -11.14 12.65
C VAL A 80 18.00 -10.90 11.18
N VAL A 81 18.23 -11.88 10.31
CA VAL A 81 17.88 -11.77 8.88
C VAL A 81 16.38 -11.63 8.70
N ALA A 82 15.56 -12.38 9.45
CA ALA A 82 14.11 -12.26 9.38
C ALA A 82 13.62 -10.86 9.80
N VAL A 83 14.14 -10.32 10.90
CA VAL A 83 13.80 -8.96 11.38
C VAL A 83 14.25 -7.90 10.37
N VAL A 84 15.48 -8.00 9.87
CA VAL A 84 16.00 -7.08 8.85
C VAL A 84 15.12 -7.14 7.61
N TYR A 85 14.80 -8.33 7.12
CA TYR A 85 13.99 -8.49 5.91
C TYR A 85 12.57 -7.91 6.06
N ALA A 86 11.98 -8.00 7.26
CA ALA A 86 10.67 -7.42 7.54
C ALA A 86 10.68 -5.89 7.60
N MET A 87 11.76 -5.27 8.09
CA MET A 87 11.83 -3.81 8.27
C MET A 87 12.47 -3.07 7.09
N LEU A 88 13.39 -3.73 6.38
CA LEU A 88 14.21 -3.13 5.33
C LEU A 88 13.39 -2.47 4.20
N PRO A 89 12.29 -3.06 3.69
CA PRO A 89 11.49 -2.43 2.65
C PRO A 89 10.95 -1.06 3.06
N ASN A 90 10.39 -0.93 4.27
CA ASN A 90 9.85 0.33 4.78
C ASN A 90 10.93 1.40 4.91
N ILE A 91 12.10 1.02 5.44
CA ILE A 91 13.24 1.94 5.59
C ILE A 91 13.72 2.43 4.21
N LEU A 92 13.83 1.52 3.23
CA LEU A 92 14.24 1.87 1.87
C LEU A 92 13.22 2.77 1.17
N ILE A 93 11.91 2.53 1.36
CA ILE A 93 10.85 3.38 0.82
C ILE A 93 10.96 4.78 1.41
N THR A 94 11.02 4.92 2.73
CA THR A 94 11.14 6.22 3.38
C THR A 94 12.39 6.96 2.93
N ALA A 95 13.54 6.28 2.90
CA ALA A 95 14.78 6.87 2.43
C ALA A 95 14.68 7.34 0.97
N TYR A 96 14.10 6.52 0.09
CA TYR A 96 13.85 6.91 -1.30
C TYR A 96 12.93 8.13 -1.39
N GLN A 97 11.84 8.15 -0.62
CA GLN A 97 10.86 9.24 -0.60
C GLN A 97 11.45 10.57 -0.14
N GLU A 98 12.38 10.54 0.81
CA GLU A 98 13.03 11.73 1.37
C GLU A 98 14.22 12.24 0.54
N THR A 99 14.89 11.36 -0.22
CA THR A 99 16.15 11.70 -0.90
C THR A 99 16.04 11.82 -2.42
N PHE A 100 15.25 10.96 -3.08
CA PHE A 100 15.22 10.84 -4.53
C PHE A 100 13.84 11.06 -5.15
N ALA A 101 12.78 10.80 -4.40
CA ALA A 101 11.43 10.93 -4.92
C ALA A 101 11.04 12.40 -5.09
N SER A 102 10.28 12.68 -6.14
CA SER A 102 9.66 13.98 -6.41
C SER A 102 8.20 13.81 -6.78
N GLY A 103 7.43 14.88 -6.63
CA GLY A 103 6.00 14.87 -6.92
C GLY A 103 5.23 13.81 -6.11
N ILE A 104 4.27 13.14 -6.74
CA ILE A 104 3.41 12.13 -6.09
C ILE A 104 4.18 10.91 -5.55
N ALA A 105 5.43 10.68 -5.98
CA ALA A 105 6.26 9.60 -5.45
C ALA A 105 6.79 9.89 -4.03
N ALA A 106 6.88 11.17 -3.65
CA ALA A 106 7.33 11.60 -2.33
C ALA A 106 6.19 11.64 -1.28
N ILE A 107 4.94 11.49 -1.72
CA ILE A 107 3.78 11.46 -0.81
C ILE A 107 3.71 10.11 -0.11
N SER A 108 3.50 10.13 1.20
CA SER A 108 3.26 8.95 2.03
C SER A 108 1.90 9.05 2.72
N TYR A 109 1.30 7.90 2.97
CA TYR A 109 -0.01 7.72 3.59
C TYR A 109 0.15 6.76 4.76
N ASP A 110 -0.53 7.04 5.88
CA ASP A 110 -0.43 6.25 7.11
C ASP A 110 -1.31 4.99 7.11
N GLY A 111 -2.19 4.85 6.11
CA GLY A 111 -3.11 3.71 5.99
C GLY A 111 -4.36 3.81 6.88
N ASN A 112 -4.53 4.87 7.67
CA ASN A 112 -5.60 4.97 8.67
C ASN A 112 -6.82 5.78 8.20
N GLY A 113 -6.96 5.98 6.90
CA GLY A 113 -8.09 6.72 6.35
C GLY A 113 -9.41 6.06 6.70
N LYS A 114 -10.44 6.89 6.92
CA LYS A 114 -11.80 6.47 7.26
C LYS A 114 -12.81 7.28 6.47
N CYS A 115 -13.84 6.62 5.95
CA CYS A 115 -14.97 7.27 5.32
C CYS A 115 -16.27 6.83 6.02
N ASN A 116 -17.18 7.76 6.21
CA ASN A 116 -18.52 7.53 6.73
C ASN A 116 -19.54 8.12 5.75
N PHE A 117 -20.62 7.37 5.50
CA PHE A 117 -21.65 7.72 4.56
C PHE A 117 -23.01 7.62 5.24
N GLU A 118 -23.71 8.74 5.32
CA GLU A 118 -25.00 8.86 5.98
C GLU A 118 -26.07 9.33 5.00
N SER A 119 -27.20 8.62 4.93
CA SER A 119 -28.33 9.04 4.11
C SER A 119 -28.96 10.31 4.68
N VAL A 120 -29.08 11.33 3.83
CA VAL A 120 -29.82 12.57 4.13
C VAL A 120 -31.24 12.48 3.56
N SER A 121 -31.37 11.91 2.36
CA SER A 121 -32.65 11.57 1.72
C SER A 121 -32.45 10.42 0.73
N THR A 122 -33.52 10.04 0.00
CA THR A 122 -33.51 8.91 -0.94
C THR A 122 -32.37 8.98 -1.97
N ASP A 123 -32.04 10.17 -2.48
CA ASP A 123 -31.00 10.36 -3.50
C ASP A 123 -29.84 11.25 -3.03
N LEU A 124 -29.73 11.53 -1.71
CA LEU A 124 -28.69 12.39 -1.14
C LEU A 124 -27.96 11.70 0.00
N LEU A 125 -26.64 11.66 -0.13
CA LEU A 125 -25.74 11.00 0.81
C LEU A 125 -24.71 12.02 1.33
N ASN A 126 -24.55 12.13 2.64
CA ASN A 126 -23.47 12.90 3.25
C ASN A 126 -22.25 11.99 3.38
N GLY A 127 -21.20 12.27 2.62
CA GLY A 127 -19.93 11.55 2.65
C GLY A 127 -18.88 12.32 3.43
N GLU A 128 -18.30 11.70 4.45
CA GLU A 128 -17.25 12.29 5.28
C GLU A 128 -16.01 11.38 5.30
N CYS A 129 -14.90 11.87 4.76
CA CYS A 129 -13.64 11.11 4.70
C CYS A 129 -12.51 11.86 5.39
N ASN A 130 -11.73 11.14 6.19
CA ASN A 130 -10.55 11.61 6.89
C ASN A 130 -9.34 10.83 6.41
N LEU A 131 -8.27 11.52 6.00
CA LEU A 131 -7.01 10.91 5.62
C LEU A 131 -5.82 11.79 5.97
N VAL A 132 -4.66 11.17 6.22
CA VAL A 132 -3.42 11.86 6.61
C VAL A 132 -2.37 11.61 5.56
N LEU A 133 -1.95 12.67 4.88
CA LEU A 133 -0.91 12.61 3.86
C LEU A 133 0.32 13.38 4.32
N HIS A 134 1.50 12.82 4.06
CA HIS A 134 2.76 13.45 4.37
C HIS A 134 3.62 13.55 3.11
N ASN A 135 3.91 14.78 2.70
CA ASN A 135 4.91 15.07 1.68
C ASN A 135 6.31 15.01 2.29
N ARG A 136 7.09 13.99 1.91
CA ARG A 136 8.46 13.78 2.42
C ARG A 136 9.54 14.46 1.57
N SER A 137 9.16 15.19 0.51
CA SER A 137 10.11 15.93 -0.30
C SER A 137 10.34 17.34 0.24
N ASN A 138 11.45 17.94 -0.20
CA ASN A 138 11.80 19.32 0.10
C ASN A 138 11.06 20.34 -0.78
N GLU A 139 10.13 19.91 -1.61
CA GLU A 139 9.36 20.76 -2.54
C GLU A 139 7.86 20.62 -2.27
N ALA A 140 7.10 21.67 -2.54
CA ALA A 140 5.63 21.57 -2.49
C ALA A 140 5.13 20.70 -3.64
N VAL A 141 4.17 19.81 -3.36
CA VAL A 141 3.60 18.91 -4.36
C VAL A 141 2.11 19.16 -4.49
N SER A 142 1.66 19.39 -5.72
CA SER A 142 0.23 19.50 -6.07
C SER A 142 -0.21 18.29 -6.89
N PHE A 143 -1.36 17.72 -6.55
CA PHE A 143 -1.90 16.53 -7.19
C PHE A 143 -3.42 16.48 -7.06
N GLU A 144 -4.06 15.66 -7.88
CA GLU A 144 -5.45 15.29 -7.74
C GLU A 144 -5.57 13.96 -6.99
N LEU A 145 -6.58 13.85 -6.15
CA LEU A 145 -6.92 12.65 -5.40
C LEU A 145 -8.22 12.05 -5.93
N GLU A 146 -8.17 10.77 -6.27
CA GLU A 146 -9.32 9.98 -6.71
C GLU A 146 -9.54 8.80 -5.76
N PHE A 147 -10.69 8.71 -5.12
CA PHE A 147 -11.05 7.59 -4.23
C PHE A 147 -11.25 6.31 -5.04
N ILE A 148 -10.74 5.19 -4.52
CA ILE A 148 -10.91 3.86 -5.12
C ILE A 148 -11.62 2.98 -4.10
N ASP A 149 -12.58 2.18 -4.57
CA ASP A 149 -13.30 1.27 -3.68
C ASP A 149 -12.34 0.20 -3.11
N SER A 150 -12.27 0.12 -1.78
CA SER A 150 -11.38 -0.81 -1.06
C SER A 150 -11.93 -2.23 -1.06
N TYR A 151 -13.25 -2.33 -1.13
CA TYR A 151 -14.02 -3.56 -1.09
C TYR A 151 -15.00 -3.58 -2.26
N PHE A 152 -14.81 -4.50 -3.20
CA PHE A 152 -15.88 -4.91 -4.09
C PHE A 152 -16.88 -5.71 -3.27
N MET A 153 -17.95 -5.06 -2.81
CA MET A 153 -19.14 -5.78 -2.34
C MET A 153 -19.60 -6.73 -3.46
N GLU A 154 -20.22 -7.87 -3.10
CA GLU A 154 -20.89 -8.71 -4.10
C GLU A 154 -21.81 -7.81 -4.93
N ASP A 155 -21.69 -7.91 -6.26
CA ASP A 155 -22.36 -7.08 -7.28
C ASP A 155 -21.71 -5.75 -7.72
N GLY A 156 -20.54 -5.37 -7.18
CA GLY A 156 -19.81 -4.17 -7.64
C GLY A 156 -20.47 -2.87 -7.19
N VAL A 157 -21.04 -2.89 -5.98
CA VAL A 157 -21.59 -1.70 -5.33
C VAL A 157 -20.47 -0.72 -5.00
N ARG A 158 -20.64 0.54 -5.39
CA ARG A 158 -19.70 1.64 -5.14
C ARG A 158 -19.86 2.19 -3.73
N MET A 159 -18.74 2.49 -3.07
CA MET A 159 -18.73 3.06 -1.72
C MET A 159 -17.78 4.26 -1.64
N GLU A 160 -16.47 4.05 -1.49
CA GLU A 160 -15.49 5.14 -1.42
C GLU A 160 -15.46 5.97 -2.70
N SER A 161 -15.61 5.32 -3.86
CA SER A 161 -15.60 5.99 -5.18
C SER A 161 -16.81 6.90 -5.42
N LEU A 162 -17.83 6.89 -4.54
CA LEU A 162 -18.93 7.85 -4.58
C LEU A 162 -18.45 9.27 -4.26
N MET A 163 -17.40 9.41 -3.43
CA MET A 163 -16.80 10.72 -3.15
C MET A 163 -16.32 11.42 -4.41
N ASN A 164 -15.92 10.67 -5.45
CA ASN A 164 -15.43 11.27 -6.71
C ASN A 164 -16.52 12.04 -7.48
N LEU A 165 -17.81 11.83 -7.17
CA LEU A 165 -18.91 12.57 -7.79
C LEU A 165 -18.93 14.06 -7.38
N ALA A 166 -18.41 14.37 -6.20
CA ALA A 166 -18.21 15.74 -5.72
C ALA A 166 -16.81 16.31 -6.06
N GLY A 167 -15.94 15.48 -6.65
CA GLY A 167 -14.59 15.85 -7.09
C GLY A 167 -14.57 16.59 -8.45
N PRO A 168 -13.38 16.95 -8.94
CA PRO A 168 -12.05 16.47 -8.54
C PRO A 168 -11.49 17.13 -7.28
N TYR A 169 -10.66 16.40 -6.52
CA TYR A 169 -10.00 16.91 -5.31
C TYR A 169 -8.55 17.31 -5.60
N SER A 170 -8.32 18.59 -5.86
CA SER A 170 -6.96 19.13 -6.03
C SER A 170 -6.35 19.52 -4.67
N ILE A 171 -5.18 18.97 -4.36
CA ILE A 171 -4.51 19.11 -3.06
C ILE A 171 -3.07 19.55 -3.29
N THR A 172 -2.66 20.59 -2.55
CA THR A 172 -1.26 20.98 -2.41
C THR A 172 -0.76 20.65 -1.00
N LEU A 173 0.36 19.94 -0.93
CA LEU A 173 1.10 19.64 0.28
C LEU A 173 2.44 20.37 0.27
N GLU A 174 2.68 21.20 1.28
CA GLU A 174 3.96 21.88 1.48
C GLU A 174 5.10 20.88 1.68
N ALA A 175 6.33 21.34 1.44
CA ALA A 175 7.54 20.56 1.66
C ALA A 175 7.63 20.03 3.11
N ASN A 176 8.02 18.76 3.26
CA ASN A 176 8.21 18.08 4.55
C ASN A 176 7.06 18.29 5.54
N ARG A 177 5.82 18.30 5.05
CA ARG A 177 4.63 18.57 5.87
C ARG A 177 3.64 17.42 5.81
N GLU A 178 3.18 17.06 7.00
CA GLU A 178 2.00 16.23 7.19
C GLU A 178 0.73 17.10 7.23
N LYS A 179 -0.32 16.65 6.55
CA LYS A 179 -1.60 17.33 6.48
C LYS A 179 -2.73 16.34 6.74
N HIS A 180 -3.55 16.65 7.73
CA HIS A 180 -4.85 16.03 7.91
C HIS A 180 -5.82 16.63 6.90
N ILE A 181 -6.45 15.77 6.11
CA ILE A 181 -7.38 16.15 5.06
C ILE A 181 -8.75 15.60 5.44
N TYR A 182 -9.71 16.51 5.55
CA TYR A 182 -11.09 16.21 5.84
C TYR A 182 -11.93 16.61 4.63
N PHE A 183 -12.58 15.63 4.02
CA PHE A 183 -13.57 15.81 2.98
C PHE A 183 -14.94 15.64 3.60
N LYS A 184 -15.84 16.57 3.33
CA LYS A 184 -17.24 16.49 3.72
C LYS A 184 -18.07 17.01 2.56
N GLU A 185 -18.76 16.10 1.90
CA GLU A 185 -19.46 16.38 0.66
C GLU A 185 -20.88 15.83 0.70
N LEU A 186 -21.80 16.57 0.08
CA LEU A 186 -23.14 16.09 -0.18
C LEU A 186 -23.19 15.51 -1.59
N ILE A 187 -23.41 14.20 -1.68
CA ILE A 187 -23.34 13.41 -2.91
C ILE A 187 -24.75 13.18 -3.42
N GLU A 188 -25.00 13.60 -4.66
CA GLU A 188 -26.24 13.32 -5.38
C GLU A 188 -26.14 11.95 -6.08
N LEU A 189 -27.07 11.05 -5.74
CA LEU A 189 -27.11 9.67 -6.20
C LEU A 189 -28.09 9.45 -7.35
N SER A 190 -28.81 10.49 -7.78
CA SER A 190 -29.78 10.42 -8.87
C SER A 190 -29.13 9.89 -10.16
N GLY A 191 -29.56 8.70 -10.60
CA GLY A 191 -29.01 8.04 -11.78
C GLY A 191 -27.68 7.31 -11.57
N VAL A 192 -27.19 7.20 -10.33
CA VAL A 192 -26.00 6.41 -9.99
C VAL A 192 -26.43 4.96 -9.71
N PRO A 193 -26.14 3.98 -10.59
CA PRO A 193 -26.49 2.60 -10.33
C PRO A 193 -25.57 2.01 -9.23
N LYS A 194 -26.10 1.05 -8.47
CA LYS A 194 -25.32 0.22 -7.53
C LYS A 194 -24.50 1.05 -6.53
N HIS A 195 -25.18 1.86 -5.73
CA HIS A 195 -24.59 2.65 -4.65
C HIS A 195 -25.03 2.10 -3.28
N ILE A 196 -24.30 2.49 -2.24
CA ILE A 196 -24.71 2.25 -0.85
C ILE A 196 -25.76 3.28 -0.38
N GLU A 197 -26.71 2.87 0.45
CA GLU A 197 -27.62 3.80 1.13
C GLU A 197 -26.96 4.43 2.37
N MET A 198 -26.10 3.68 3.05
CA MET A 198 -25.29 4.12 4.18
C MET A 198 -24.12 3.15 4.41
N GLY A 199 -23.08 3.59 5.12
CA GLY A 199 -21.98 2.70 5.50
C GLY A 199 -20.75 3.42 6.02
N SER A 200 -19.79 2.66 6.55
CA SER A 200 -18.47 3.18 6.90
C SER A 200 -17.37 2.26 6.38
N SER A 201 -16.25 2.85 5.99
CA SER A 201 -15.06 2.15 5.50
C SER A 201 -13.80 2.65 6.21
N SER A 202 -12.80 1.78 6.29
CA SER A 202 -11.49 2.02 6.91
C SER A 202 -10.40 1.43 6.02
N ASN A 203 -9.17 1.94 6.14
CA ASN A 203 -8.06 1.62 5.23
C ASN A 203 -8.39 2.05 3.79
N ILE A 204 -8.86 3.28 3.65
CA ILE A 204 -9.27 3.87 2.37
C ILE A 204 -8.09 3.88 1.42
N HIS A 205 -8.33 3.42 0.18
CA HIS A 205 -7.36 3.49 -0.90
C HIS A 205 -7.73 4.61 -1.88
N PHE A 206 -6.71 5.23 -2.47
CA PHE A 206 -6.91 6.30 -3.44
C PHE A 206 -5.76 6.39 -4.43
N LYS A 207 -6.06 6.98 -5.58
CA LYS A 207 -5.11 7.34 -6.60
C LYS A 207 -4.66 8.77 -6.39
N LEU A 208 -3.35 8.98 -6.47
CA LEU A 208 -2.76 10.29 -6.69
C LEU A 208 -2.50 10.46 -8.18
N ILE A 209 -2.93 11.57 -8.76
CA ILE A 209 -2.81 11.88 -10.18
C ILE A 209 -2.06 13.21 -10.31
N CYS A 210 -1.01 13.22 -11.11
CA CYS A 210 -0.26 14.44 -11.43
C CYS A 210 0.21 14.32 -12.89
N GLU A 211 -0.39 15.14 -13.76
CA GLU A 211 -0.21 15.05 -15.21
C GLU A 211 -0.50 13.62 -15.72
N GLU A 212 0.48 12.95 -16.32
CA GLU A 212 0.34 11.57 -16.82
C GLU A 212 0.73 10.50 -15.80
N LYS A 213 1.24 10.90 -14.62
CA LYS A 213 1.69 9.96 -13.58
C LYS A 213 0.57 9.67 -12.61
N THR A 214 0.43 8.39 -12.28
CA THR A 214 -0.55 7.96 -11.28
C THR A 214 0.08 6.99 -10.29
N ARG A 215 -0.35 7.08 -9.03
CA ARG A 215 0.13 6.22 -7.95
C ARG A 215 -1.02 5.83 -7.04
N THR A 216 -1.15 4.55 -6.70
CA THR A 216 -2.16 4.09 -5.75
C THR A 216 -1.56 3.94 -4.35
N LEU A 217 -2.23 4.52 -3.35
CA LEU A 217 -1.88 4.45 -1.93
C LEU A 217 -2.97 3.73 -1.13
#